data_AF-A0A1Z9QK47-F1
#
_entry.id   AF-A0A1Z9QK47-F1
#
_cell.length_a   1.000
_cell.length_b   1.000
_cell.length_c   1.000
_cell.angle_alpha   90.00
_cell.angle_beta   90.00
_cell.angle_gamma   90.00
#
_symmetry.space_group_name_H-M   'P 1'
#
loop_
_entity.id
_entity.type
_entity.pdbx_description
1 polymer ?
#
loop_
_entity_poly.entity_id
_entity_poly.type
_entity_poly.pdbx_seq_one_letter_code
_entity_poly.pdbx_strand_id
1 'polypeptide(L)'
;MIKKMMMAGGGIALLSSLMFGVPLFSYARCGVSWLQESAGDAMPLEWELKRARQMIADLKPEIEVNAKRIAREKVDFAKLEKQLDQTNERLAKTQSDIERLSEDLRSENEFYSYGGRTYTSAQVQSDLGNRFKRFKTRRATAEKLGQMLSAREASLQAAQERMEAMLGAKSQLEVEVENLQARVGALRVAQTSSQLNLDDSQLARTRELLDDIATRIDVEEETMSIDAEYFSEIDLDEPNDENLLNEISSYFEGSQGTQSESLVAIQID
;
A
#
# COMPACT_ATOMS: atom_id res chain seq x y z
N MET A 1 -17.45 56.48 20.82
CA MET A 1 -17.64 55.01 20.93
C MET A 1 -18.89 54.64 20.13
N ILE A 2 -18.78 53.90 19.02
CA ILE A 2 -19.95 53.37 18.29
C ILE A 2 -19.63 51.94 17.85
N LYS A 3 -20.13 50.95 18.60
CA LYS A 3 -20.23 49.54 18.18
C LYS A 3 -21.68 49.28 17.75
N LYS A 4 -21.89 48.30 16.88
CA LYS A 4 -23.20 47.75 16.42
C LYS A 4 -23.99 48.63 15.42
N MET A 5 -23.52 48.77 14.17
CA MET A 5 -24.45 49.10 13.06
C MET A 5 -24.00 48.66 11.64
N MET A 6 -23.47 47.44 11.49
CA MET A 6 -23.33 46.77 10.18
C MET A 6 -23.70 45.28 10.29
N MET A 7 -25.01 45.02 10.50
CA MET A 7 -25.64 43.69 10.40
C MET A 7 -27.07 43.87 9.86
N ALA A 8 -27.18 44.45 8.68
CA ALA A 8 -28.37 44.55 7.85
C ALA A 8 -27.90 44.77 6.39
N GLY A 9 -28.54 44.12 5.41
CA GLY A 9 -28.10 44.17 4.00
C GLY A 9 -27.42 42.89 3.47
N GLY A 10 -27.48 41.77 4.21
CA GLY A 10 -27.09 40.45 3.71
C GLY A 10 -28.14 39.86 2.77
N GLY A 11 -28.29 40.42 1.56
CA GLY A 11 -29.24 39.94 0.56
C GLY A 11 -29.11 40.60 -0.81
N ILE A 12 -29.14 39.78 -1.86
CA ILE A 12 -29.27 40.18 -3.28
C ILE A 12 -28.11 41.04 -3.83
N ALA A 13 -26.90 40.46 -3.86
CA ALA A 13 -25.75 41.03 -4.60
C ALA A 13 -24.73 39.97 -5.13
N LEU A 14 -25.11 38.69 -5.22
CA LEU A 14 -24.22 37.59 -5.64
C LEU A 14 -24.93 36.61 -6.61
N LEU A 15 -25.40 37.12 -7.75
CA LEU A 15 -26.10 36.35 -8.79
C LEU A 15 -25.57 36.64 -10.22
N SER A 16 -24.27 36.87 -10.39
CA SER A 16 -23.68 37.21 -11.70
C SER A 16 -22.28 36.66 -11.99
N SER A 17 -21.78 35.67 -11.24
CA SER A 17 -20.43 35.10 -11.47
C SER A 17 -20.27 33.64 -11.00
N LEU A 18 -21.07 32.72 -11.54
CA LEU A 18 -20.94 31.28 -11.25
C LEU A 18 -21.13 30.37 -12.48
N MET A 19 -20.39 30.69 -13.55
CA MET A 19 -20.10 29.76 -14.64
C MET A 19 -18.63 29.85 -15.05
N PHE A 20 -17.76 29.12 -14.37
CA PHE A 20 -16.51 28.51 -14.88
C PHE A 20 -15.93 27.59 -13.80
N GLY A 21 -15.39 26.42 -14.21
CA GLY A 21 -14.60 25.56 -13.30
C GLY A 21 -15.39 24.57 -12.43
N VAL A 22 -16.22 23.70 -13.01
CA VAL A 22 -16.73 22.51 -12.29
C VAL A 22 -15.57 21.53 -12.07
N PRO A 23 -15.27 21.07 -10.84
CA PRO A 23 -14.17 20.15 -10.59
C PRO A 23 -14.54 18.71 -11.01
N LEU A 24 -14.12 18.30 -12.21
CA LEU A 24 -14.31 16.93 -12.75
C LEU A 24 -13.65 15.81 -11.93
N PHE A 25 -12.91 16.14 -10.86
CA PHE A 25 -12.26 15.19 -9.95
C PHE A 25 -13.22 14.24 -9.20
N SER A 26 -14.53 14.54 -9.13
CA SER A 26 -15.48 13.72 -8.36
C SER A 26 -15.82 12.37 -9.03
N TYR A 27 -15.77 12.28 -10.36
CA TYR A 27 -16.09 11.03 -11.07
C TYR A 27 -14.86 10.14 -11.33
N ALA A 28 -13.66 10.73 -11.43
CA ALA A 28 -12.41 9.99 -11.59
C ALA A 28 -12.10 9.03 -10.42
N ARG A 29 -12.71 9.22 -9.24
CA ARG A 29 -12.43 8.45 -8.03
C ARG A 29 -13.08 7.05 -7.99
N CYS A 30 -14.06 6.76 -8.83
CA CYS A 30 -14.70 5.43 -8.90
C CYS A 30 -14.21 4.53 -10.05
N GLY A 31 -13.34 5.02 -10.94
CA GLY A 31 -12.87 4.26 -12.11
C GLY A 31 -11.69 3.32 -11.87
N VAL A 32 -10.97 3.43 -10.74
CA VAL A 32 -9.64 2.82 -10.58
C VAL A 32 -9.67 1.49 -9.82
N SER A 33 -10.62 1.28 -8.90
CA SER A 33 -10.69 0.03 -8.12
C SER A 33 -11.10 -1.18 -8.96
N TRP A 34 -12.05 -1.02 -9.88
CA TRP A 34 -12.60 -2.15 -10.65
C TRP A 34 -11.63 -2.69 -11.72
N LEU A 35 -10.73 -1.85 -12.25
CA LEU A 35 -9.66 -2.28 -13.15
C LEU A 35 -8.56 -3.11 -12.45
N GLN A 36 -8.45 -3.05 -11.12
CA GLN A 36 -7.44 -3.78 -10.37
C GLN A 36 -7.92 -5.19 -9.96
N GLU A 37 -9.23 -5.40 -9.91
CA GLU A 37 -9.86 -6.68 -9.53
C GLU A 37 -9.92 -7.64 -10.74
N SER A 38 -10.29 -7.13 -11.92
CA SER A 38 -10.31 -7.89 -13.19
C SER A 38 -8.93 -8.29 -13.75
N ALA A 39 -7.84 -7.84 -13.12
CA ALA A 39 -6.47 -8.11 -13.58
C ALA A 39 -5.81 -9.34 -12.92
N GLY A 40 -6.41 -9.89 -11.85
CA GLY A 40 -5.81 -11.00 -11.08
C GLY A 40 -5.57 -12.26 -11.92
N ASP A 41 -6.62 -12.76 -12.58
CA ASP A 41 -6.59 -14.00 -13.36
C ASP A 41 -5.78 -13.92 -14.67
N ALA A 42 -5.35 -12.72 -15.07
CA ALA A 42 -4.64 -12.46 -16.33
C ALA A 42 -3.11 -12.39 -16.18
N MET A 43 -2.56 -12.41 -14.96
CA MET A 43 -1.13 -12.25 -14.73
C MET A 43 -0.34 -13.56 -14.90
N PRO A 44 0.75 -13.59 -15.69
CA PRO A 44 1.59 -14.77 -15.82
C PRO A 44 2.20 -15.21 -14.48
N LEU A 45 2.22 -16.52 -14.23
CA LEU A 45 2.75 -17.11 -12.99
C LEU A 45 4.23 -16.74 -12.75
N GLU A 46 5.01 -16.53 -13.82
CA GLU A 46 6.39 -16.05 -13.74
C GLU A 46 6.49 -14.64 -13.10
N TRP A 47 5.50 -13.78 -13.31
CA TRP A 47 5.44 -12.45 -12.69
C TRP A 47 5.01 -12.54 -11.22
N GLU A 48 4.05 -13.41 -10.88
CA GLU A 48 3.64 -13.64 -9.49
C GLU A 48 4.80 -14.17 -8.64
N LEU A 49 5.60 -15.08 -9.18
CA LEU A 49 6.82 -15.58 -8.54
C LEU A 49 7.91 -14.49 -8.42
N LYS A 50 8.00 -13.57 -9.39
CA LYS A 50 8.88 -12.40 -9.28
C LYS A 50 8.40 -11.44 -8.18
N ARG A 51 7.08 -11.22 -8.04
CA ARG A 51 6.47 -10.45 -6.93
C ARG A 51 6.76 -11.12 -5.59
N ALA A 52 6.63 -12.44 -5.49
CA ALA A 52 6.97 -13.21 -4.29
C ALA A 52 8.44 -13.05 -3.89
N ARG A 53 9.39 -13.15 -4.84
CA ARG A 53 10.81 -12.88 -4.58
C ARG A 53 11.07 -11.46 -4.08
N GLN A 54 10.37 -10.46 -4.62
CA GLN A 54 10.52 -9.08 -4.17
C GLN A 54 10.04 -8.94 -2.71
N MET A 55 8.85 -9.42 -2.38
CA MET A 55 8.32 -9.39 -1.01
C MET A 55 9.25 -10.10 0.00
N ILE A 56 9.86 -11.23 -0.39
CA ILE A 56 10.85 -11.94 0.43
C ILE A 56 12.17 -11.15 0.59
N ALA A 57 12.59 -10.41 -0.45
CA ALA A 57 13.73 -9.51 -0.38
C ALA A 57 13.45 -8.28 0.50
N ASP A 58 12.21 -7.78 0.50
CA ASP A 58 11.76 -6.63 1.28
C ASP A 58 11.67 -6.93 2.79
N LEU A 59 11.68 -8.21 3.20
CA LEU A 59 11.86 -8.61 4.61
C LEU A 59 13.26 -8.25 5.17
N LYS A 60 14.28 -8.08 4.31
CA LYS A 60 15.67 -7.80 4.75
C LYS A 60 15.81 -6.53 5.61
N PRO A 61 15.30 -5.35 5.24
CA PRO A 61 15.35 -4.17 6.10
C PRO A 61 14.61 -4.36 7.44
N GLU A 62 13.51 -5.11 7.49
CA GLU A 62 12.81 -5.41 8.76
C GLU A 62 13.65 -6.30 9.67
N ILE A 63 14.24 -7.36 9.11
CA ILE A 63 15.20 -8.24 9.79
C ILE A 63 16.39 -7.43 10.32
N GLU A 64 16.94 -6.50 9.53
CA GLU A 64 18.01 -5.61 9.99
C GLU A 64 17.59 -4.69 11.15
N VAL A 65 16.41 -4.09 11.10
CA VAL A 65 15.88 -3.23 12.18
C VAL A 65 15.69 -4.04 13.47
N ASN A 66 15.12 -5.24 13.36
CA ASN A 66 14.94 -6.15 14.48
C ASN A 66 16.29 -6.66 15.03
N ALA A 67 17.27 -6.97 14.18
CA ALA A 67 18.62 -7.35 14.59
C ALA A 67 19.35 -6.20 15.31
N LYS A 68 19.24 -4.96 14.81
CA LYS A 68 19.78 -3.75 15.46
C LYS A 68 19.12 -3.50 16.82
N ARG A 69 17.84 -3.84 16.99
CA ARG A 69 17.12 -3.78 18.28
C ARG A 69 17.65 -4.83 19.26
N ILE A 70 17.76 -6.10 18.84
CA ILE A 70 18.32 -7.19 19.67
C ILE A 70 19.77 -6.87 20.07
N ALA A 71 20.60 -6.36 19.16
CA ALA A 71 21.97 -5.96 19.45
C ALA A 71 22.06 -4.84 20.50
N ARG A 72 21.14 -3.87 20.48
CA ARG A 72 21.05 -2.83 21.52
C ARG A 72 20.67 -3.43 22.87
N GLU A 73 19.65 -4.28 22.92
CA GLU A 73 19.23 -4.96 24.15
C GLU A 73 20.35 -5.83 24.75
N LYS A 74 21.16 -6.52 23.92
CA LYS A 74 22.36 -7.24 24.40
C LYS A 74 23.39 -6.31 25.05
N VAL A 75 23.64 -5.15 24.45
CA VAL A 75 24.57 -4.15 24.99
C VAL A 75 24.04 -3.51 26.29
N ASP A 76 22.74 -3.26 26.38
CA ASP A 76 22.12 -2.68 27.58
C ASP A 76 21.93 -3.71 28.70
N PHE A 77 21.76 -5.00 28.37
CA PHE A 77 21.84 -6.12 29.32
C PHE A 77 23.24 -6.21 29.96
N ALA A 78 24.31 -6.25 29.16
CA ALA A 78 25.69 -6.32 29.66
C ALA A 78 26.10 -5.09 30.50
N LYS A 79 25.49 -3.91 30.25
CA LYS A 79 25.63 -2.74 31.14
C LYS A 79 24.94 -2.96 32.48
N LEU A 80 23.74 -3.55 32.48
CA LEU A 80 22.95 -3.79 33.69
C LEU A 80 23.58 -4.86 34.58
N GLU A 81 24.09 -5.94 33.99
CA GLU A 81 24.92 -6.98 34.61
C GLU A 81 26.12 -6.35 35.34
N LYS A 82 26.93 -5.57 34.61
CA LYS A 82 28.08 -4.84 35.17
C LYS A 82 27.70 -3.83 36.26
N GLN A 83 26.50 -3.25 36.22
CA GLN A 83 25.99 -2.37 37.29
C GLN A 83 25.58 -3.16 38.54
N LEU A 84 25.00 -4.35 38.37
CA LEU A 84 24.69 -5.28 39.45
C LEU A 84 25.98 -5.76 40.14
N ASP A 85 26.98 -6.20 39.38
CA ASP A 85 28.28 -6.63 39.91
C ASP A 85 28.98 -5.53 40.72
N GLN A 86 29.10 -4.32 40.15
CA GLN A 86 29.67 -3.19 40.87
C GLN A 86 28.88 -2.82 42.13
N THR A 87 27.57 -3.09 42.16
CA THR A 87 26.76 -2.88 43.37
C THR A 87 27.00 -3.99 44.38
N ASN A 88 27.13 -5.24 43.95
CA ASN A 88 27.43 -6.41 44.78
C ASN A 88 28.83 -6.32 45.41
N GLU A 89 29.86 -5.93 44.67
CA GLU A 89 31.19 -5.62 45.20
C GLU A 89 31.13 -4.56 46.32
N ARG A 90 30.40 -3.47 46.05
CA ARG A 90 30.23 -2.36 47.01
C ARG A 90 29.43 -2.81 48.24
N LEU A 91 28.48 -3.72 48.08
CA LEU A 91 27.75 -4.33 49.17
C LEU A 91 28.64 -5.22 50.02
N ALA A 92 29.42 -6.14 49.43
CA ALA A 92 30.36 -7.00 50.16
C ALA A 92 31.39 -6.19 50.97
N LYS A 93 31.97 -5.14 50.36
CA LYS A 93 32.88 -4.20 51.05
C LYS A 93 32.16 -3.45 52.19
N THR A 94 30.94 -2.97 51.97
CA THR A 94 30.13 -2.30 53.02
C THR A 94 29.69 -3.27 54.13
N GLN A 95 29.50 -4.56 53.82
CA GLN A 95 29.16 -5.60 54.78
C GLN A 95 30.34 -5.91 55.71
N SER A 96 31.53 -6.14 55.16
CA SER A 96 32.74 -6.40 55.95
C SER A 96 33.11 -5.20 56.85
N ASP A 97 32.94 -3.96 56.36
CA ASP A 97 33.01 -2.74 57.18
C ASP A 97 32.03 -2.78 58.38
N ILE A 98 30.77 -3.16 58.14
CA ILE A 98 29.70 -3.21 59.16
C ILE A 98 29.96 -4.33 60.18
N GLU A 99 30.39 -5.49 59.72
CA GLU A 99 30.72 -6.65 60.56
C GLU A 99 31.91 -6.31 61.47
N ARG A 100 32.98 -5.73 60.90
CA ARG A 100 34.13 -5.26 61.68
C ARG A 100 33.73 -4.23 62.73
N LEU A 101 33.05 -3.14 62.34
CA LEU A 101 32.66 -2.09 63.29
C LEU A 101 31.67 -2.61 64.35
N SER A 102 30.87 -3.63 64.04
CA SER A 102 29.99 -4.30 64.99
C SER A 102 30.73 -5.25 65.93
N GLU A 103 31.86 -5.82 65.53
CA GLU A 103 32.72 -6.65 66.39
C GLU A 103 33.60 -5.77 67.28
N ASP A 104 34.23 -4.74 66.70
CA ASP A 104 35.00 -3.74 67.42
C ASP A 104 34.13 -3.14 68.57
N LEU A 105 32.87 -2.75 68.30
CA LEU A 105 31.95 -2.25 69.35
C LEU A 105 31.54 -3.26 70.42
N ARG A 106 31.67 -4.58 70.22
CA ARG A 106 31.41 -5.61 71.26
C ARG A 106 32.50 -5.66 72.32
N SER A 107 33.67 -5.09 72.05
CA SER A 107 34.79 -5.03 73.00
C SER A 107 34.64 -3.94 74.07
N GLU A 108 33.58 -3.12 74.00
CA GLU A 108 33.23 -2.04 74.94
C GLU A 108 34.35 -1.01 75.22
N ASN A 109 35.35 -0.92 74.34
CA ASN A 109 36.39 0.09 74.40
C ASN A 109 35.81 1.52 74.33
N GLU A 110 36.40 2.44 75.09
CA GLU A 110 35.99 3.86 75.12
C GLU A 110 36.35 4.58 73.80
N PHE A 111 37.51 4.23 73.24
CA PHE A 111 38.11 4.82 72.05
C PHE A 111 38.52 3.77 71.01
N TYR A 112 38.30 4.09 69.73
CA TYR A 112 38.62 3.24 68.57
C TYR A 112 39.50 4.01 67.58
N SER A 113 40.48 3.34 66.96
CA SER A 113 41.36 3.97 65.97
C SER A 113 41.15 3.40 64.57
N TYR A 114 40.75 4.26 63.62
CA TYR A 114 40.53 3.91 62.22
C TYR A 114 41.25 4.92 61.33
N GLY A 115 42.08 4.45 60.38
CA GLY A 115 42.77 5.31 59.42
C GLY A 115 43.68 6.39 60.04
N GLY A 116 44.25 6.12 61.22
CA GLY A 116 45.08 7.08 61.96
C GLY A 116 44.29 8.15 62.71
N ARG A 117 42.97 7.97 62.91
CA ARG A 117 42.11 8.88 63.68
C ARG A 117 41.39 8.13 64.79
N THR A 118 41.29 8.75 65.95
CA THR A 118 40.59 8.21 67.12
C THR A 118 39.14 8.69 67.17
N TYR A 119 38.22 7.78 67.50
CA TYR A 119 36.78 8.00 67.58
C TYR A 119 36.24 7.45 68.90
N THR A 120 35.17 8.05 69.45
CA THR A 120 34.48 7.52 70.63
C THR A 120 33.45 6.46 70.25
N SER A 121 33.10 5.56 71.17
CA SER A 121 32.06 4.53 70.97
C SER A 121 30.77 5.08 70.33
N ALA A 122 30.24 6.21 70.84
CA ALA A 122 29.04 6.86 70.31
C ALA A 122 29.19 7.37 68.85
N GLN A 123 30.38 7.83 68.45
CA GLN A 123 30.65 8.22 67.06
C GLN A 123 30.65 7.00 66.13
N VAL A 124 31.27 5.89 66.57
CA VAL A 124 31.33 4.63 65.82
C VAL A 124 29.94 4.01 65.68
N GLN A 125 29.14 4.00 66.74
CA GLN A 125 27.75 3.53 66.73
C GLN A 125 26.87 4.35 65.76
N SER A 126 27.06 5.66 65.71
CA SER A 126 26.35 6.55 64.77
C SER A 126 26.73 6.28 63.31
N ASP A 127 28.03 6.16 63.01
CA ASP A 127 28.48 5.80 61.66
C ASP A 127 28.01 4.40 61.25
N LEU A 128 28.12 3.39 62.13
CA LEU A 128 27.61 2.04 61.89
C LEU A 128 26.11 2.05 61.54
N GLY A 129 25.29 2.80 62.29
CA GLY A 129 23.87 2.98 61.99
C GLY A 129 23.61 3.62 60.62
N ASN A 130 24.43 4.58 60.20
CA ASN A 130 24.32 5.24 58.91
C ASN A 130 24.86 4.38 57.75
N ARG A 131 25.93 3.60 57.95
CA ARG A 131 26.40 2.55 57.03
C ARG A 131 25.33 1.49 56.83
N PHE A 132 24.71 0.99 57.91
CA PHE A 132 23.69 -0.06 57.85
C PHE A 132 22.40 0.40 57.13
N LYS A 133 21.96 1.64 57.34
CA LYS A 133 20.88 2.26 56.54
C LYS A 133 21.23 2.26 55.04
N ARG A 134 22.42 2.76 54.67
CA ARG A 134 22.90 2.81 53.28
C ARG A 134 23.07 1.41 52.67
N PHE A 135 23.51 0.43 53.45
CA PHE A 135 23.61 -0.97 53.05
C PHE A 135 22.24 -1.57 52.71
N LYS A 136 21.23 -1.38 53.57
CA LYS A 136 19.84 -1.83 53.30
C LYS A 136 19.30 -1.23 52.00
N THR A 137 19.45 0.08 51.79
CA THR A 137 19.03 0.74 50.55
C THR A 137 19.73 0.15 49.33
N ARG A 138 21.07 0.03 49.36
CA ARG A 138 21.86 -0.56 48.27
C ARG A 138 21.50 -2.02 47.99
N ARG A 139 21.18 -2.81 49.02
CA ARG A 139 20.76 -4.22 48.88
C ARG A 139 19.42 -4.32 48.16
N ALA A 140 18.45 -3.46 48.51
CA ALA A 140 17.20 -3.36 47.78
C ALA A 140 17.42 -2.88 46.33
N THR A 141 18.37 -1.97 46.08
CA THR A 141 18.75 -1.59 44.70
C THR A 141 19.32 -2.79 43.92
N ALA A 142 20.25 -3.55 44.49
CA ALA A 142 20.83 -4.74 43.85
C ALA A 142 19.76 -5.81 43.55
N GLU A 143 18.84 -6.05 44.48
CA GLU A 143 17.71 -6.97 44.28
C GLU A 143 16.83 -6.53 43.09
N LYS A 144 16.54 -5.22 42.96
CA LYS A 144 15.75 -4.68 41.84
C LYS A 144 16.53 -4.65 40.52
N LEU A 145 17.85 -4.47 40.55
CA LEU A 145 18.71 -4.66 39.38
C LEU A 145 18.70 -6.12 38.91
N GLY A 146 18.80 -7.09 39.83
CA GLY A 146 18.70 -8.53 39.51
C GLY A 146 17.34 -8.93 38.94
N GLN A 147 16.24 -8.43 39.52
CA GLN A 147 14.88 -8.65 38.99
C GLN A 147 14.67 -8.01 37.60
N MET A 148 15.34 -6.88 37.31
CA MET A 148 15.34 -6.30 35.97
C MET A 148 16.22 -7.10 34.99
N LEU A 149 17.34 -7.65 35.46
CA LEU A 149 18.26 -8.44 34.66
C LEU A 149 17.59 -9.72 34.15
N SER A 150 17.01 -10.53 35.03
CA SER A 150 16.33 -11.78 34.63
C SER A 150 15.10 -11.54 33.74
N ALA A 151 14.35 -10.45 33.97
CA ALA A 151 13.25 -10.04 33.09
C ALA A 151 13.75 -9.65 31.68
N ARG A 152 14.91 -8.97 31.58
CA ARG A 152 15.56 -8.67 30.29
C ARG A 152 16.16 -9.91 29.63
N GLU A 153 16.73 -10.83 30.40
CA GLU A 153 17.28 -12.10 29.92
C GLU A 153 16.22 -12.92 29.18
N ALA A 154 15.10 -13.20 29.85
CA ALA A 154 13.96 -13.92 29.26
C ALA A 154 13.36 -13.17 28.04
N SER A 155 13.29 -11.84 28.10
CA SER A 155 12.81 -11.02 26.97
C SER A 155 13.76 -11.06 25.77
N LEU A 156 15.08 -11.10 26.01
CA LEU A 156 16.13 -11.16 25.01
C LEU A 156 16.17 -12.56 24.36
N GLN A 157 16.11 -13.63 25.15
CA GLN A 157 16.01 -15.00 24.65
C GLN A 157 14.78 -15.15 23.74
N ALA A 158 13.60 -14.74 24.22
CA ALA A 158 12.36 -14.83 23.44
C ALA A 158 12.33 -13.88 22.22
N ALA A 159 13.22 -12.89 22.14
CA ALA A 159 13.44 -12.09 20.93
C ALA A 159 14.40 -12.79 19.94
N GLN A 160 15.41 -13.50 20.44
CA GLN A 160 16.31 -14.32 19.62
C GLN A 160 15.57 -15.51 18.98
N GLU A 161 14.76 -16.24 19.74
CA GLU A 161 13.94 -17.36 19.24
C GLU A 161 12.99 -16.92 18.12
N ARG A 162 12.37 -15.73 18.27
CA ARG A 162 11.51 -15.14 17.23
C ARG A 162 12.29 -14.70 15.99
N MET A 163 13.52 -14.20 16.15
CA MET A 163 14.41 -13.86 15.03
C MET A 163 14.83 -15.13 14.27
N GLU A 164 15.17 -16.20 14.98
CA GLU A 164 15.53 -17.48 14.38
C GLU A 164 14.35 -18.09 13.60
N ALA A 165 13.15 -18.09 14.19
CA ALA A 165 11.93 -18.52 13.50
C ALA A 165 11.61 -17.66 12.26
N MET A 166 11.81 -16.34 12.33
CA MET A 166 11.65 -15.42 11.19
C MET A 166 12.64 -15.71 10.05
N LEU A 167 13.91 -15.97 10.39
CA LEU A 167 14.95 -16.32 9.42
C LEU A 167 14.70 -17.70 8.79
N GLY A 168 14.25 -18.68 9.58
CA GLY A 168 13.83 -19.99 9.08
C GLY A 168 12.63 -19.90 8.14
N ALA A 169 11.59 -19.16 8.52
CA ALA A 169 10.42 -18.91 7.66
C ALA A 169 10.80 -18.21 6.35
N LYS A 170 11.70 -17.21 6.39
CA LYS A 170 12.23 -16.58 5.18
C LYS A 170 12.94 -17.60 4.26
N SER A 171 13.82 -18.43 4.82
CA SER A 171 14.55 -19.45 4.06
C SER A 171 13.61 -20.48 3.44
N GLN A 172 12.55 -20.87 4.16
CA GLN A 172 11.52 -21.77 3.65
C GLN A 172 10.77 -21.15 2.45
N LEU A 173 10.37 -19.87 2.54
CA LEU A 173 9.72 -19.16 1.43
C LEU A 173 10.64 -19.02 0.19
N GLU A 174 11.96 -18.87 0.38
CA GLU A 174 12.92 -18.85 -0.73
C GLU A 174 12.94 -20.20 -1.47
N VAL A 175 12.98 -21.31 -0.74
CA VAL A 175 12.93 -22.69 -1.31
C VAL A 175 11.58 -22.98 -1.96
N GLU A 176 10.47 -22.54 -1.39
CA GLU A 176 9.12 -22.71 -1.96
C GLU A 176 8.96 -21.97 -3.29
N VAL A 177 9.44 -20.73 -3.38
CA VAL A 177 9.40 -19.95 -4.64
C VAL A 177 10.31 -20.56 -5.72
N GLU A 178 11.44 -21.16 -5.36
CA GLU A 178 12.26 -21.94 -6.29
C GLU A 178 11.56 -23.22 -6.76
N ASN A 179 10.90 -23.96 -5.85
CA ASN A 179 10.11 -25.14 -6.20
C ASN A 179 8.95 -24.80 -7.15
N LEU A 180 8.24 -23.70 -6.89
CA LEU A 180 7.16 -23.22 -7.75
C LEU A 180 7.68 -22.75 -9.12
N GLN A 181 8.83 -22.08 -9.20
CA GLN A 181 9.44 -21.73 -10.49
C GLN A 181 9.80 -22.98 -11.30
N ALA A 182 10.35 -24.03 -10.66
CA ALA A 182 10.64 -25.29 -11.34
C ALA A 182 9.36 -25.93 -11.91
N ARG A 183 8.23 -25.88 -11.18
CA ARG A 183 6.92 -26.35 -11.66
C ARG A 183 6.40 -25.54 -12.85
N VAL A 184 6.48 -24.20 -12.81
CA VAL A 184 6.06 -23.32 -13.92
C VAL A 184 6.94 -23.58 -15.16
N GLY A 185 8.25 -23.76 -14.98
CA GLY A 185 9.15 -24.15 -16.06
C GLY A 185 8.78 -25.50 -16.69
N ALA A 186 8.53 -26.52 -15.86
CA ALA A 186 8.09 -27.84 -16.32
C ALA A 186 6.73 -27.80 -17.04
N LEU A 187 5.76 -27.02 -16.52
CA LEU A 187 4.48 -26.78 -17.17
C LEU A 187 4.65 -26.13 -18.54
N ARG A 188 5.53 -25.14 -18.68
CA ARG A 188 5.79 -24.46 -19.94
C ARG A 188 6.45 -25.39 -20.97
N VAL A 189 7.40 -26.23 -20.57
CA VAL A 189 7.98 -27.29 -21.43
C VAL A 189 6.90 -28.28 -21.85
N ALA A 190 6.01 -28.67 -20.94
CA ALA A 190 4.88 -29.57 -21.25
C ALA A 190 3.90 -28.91 -22.23
N GLN A 191 3.58 -27.62 -22.09
CA GLN A 191 2.73 -26.88 -23.03
C GLN A 191 3.34 -26.80 -24.43
N THR A 192 4.64 -26.48 -24.56
CA THR A 192 5.33 -26.46 -25.86
C THR A 192 5.47 -27.85 -26.48
N SER A 193 5.57 -28.90 -25.66
CA SER A 193 5.66 -30.30 -26.13
C SER A 193 4.27 -30.88 -26.47
N SER A 194 3.23 -30.47 -25.75
CA SER A 194 1.82 -30.84 -25.92
C SER A 194 1.09 -29.86 -26.83
N GLN A 195 1.77 -29.38 -27.88
CA GLN A 195 1.19 -28.50 -28.89
C GLN A 195 0.28 -29.30 -29.84
N LEU A 196 -0.82 -29.79 -29.27
CA LEU A 196 -1.98 -30.30 -29.98
C LEU A 196 -2.51 -29.16 -30.85
N ASN A 197 -2.30 -29.26 -32.16
CA ASN A 197 -2.84 -28.31 -33.14
C ASN A 197 -4.35 -28.53 -33.26
N LEU A 198 -5.10 -28.03 -32.28
CA LEU A 198 -6.55 -27.89 -32.36
C LEU A 198 -6.85 -26.79 -33.40
N ASP A 199 -7.49 -27.18 -34.50
CA ASP A 199 -7.71 -26.29 -35.64
C ASP A 199 -8.89 -25.33 -35.40
N ASP A 200 -8.60 -24.24 -34.69
CA ASP A 200 -9.55 -23.13 -34.49
C ASP A 200 -9.97 -22.45 -35.80
N SER A 201 -9.37 -22.76 -36.95
CA SER A 201 -9.75 -22.11 -38.22
C SER A 201 -11.18 -22.43 -38.65
N GLN A 202 -11.73 -23.59 -38.27
CA GLN A 202 -13.17 -23.87 -38.47
C GLN A 202 -14.04 -22.96 -37.60
N LEU A 203 -13.66 -22.74 -36.34
CA LEU A 203 -14.44 -21.96 -35.39
C LEU A 203 -14.34 -20.45 -35.70
N ALA A 204 -13.20 -19.99 -36.24
CA ALA A 204 -13.05 -18.66 -36.82
C ALA A 204 -13.99 -18.47 -38.03
N ARG A 205 -13.97 -19.38 -39.02
CA ARG A 205 -14.88 -19.35 -40.18
C ARG A 205 -16.35 -19.41 -39.79
N THR A 206 -16.70 -20.14 -38.72
CA THR A 206 -18.09 -20.17 -38.19
C THR A 206 -18.50 -18.84 -37.58
N ARG A 207 -17.60 -18.09 -36.93
CA ARG A 207 -17.91 -16.73 -36.44
C ARG A 207 -18.07 -15.74 -37.60
N GLU A 208 -17.15 -15.78 -38.56
CA GLU A 208 -17.20 -14.94 -39.78
C GLU A 208 -18.50 -15.14 -40.56
N LEU A 209 -18.95 -16.38 -40.72
CA LEU A 209 -20.26 -16.70 -41.31
C LEU A 209 -21.47 -16.21 -40.49
N LEU A 210 -21.37 -16.19 -39.16
CA LEU A 210 -22.44 -15.66 -38.31
C LEU A 210 -22.52 -14.12 -38.35
N ASP A 211 -21.38 -13.45 -38.47
CA ASP A 211 -21.29 -11.98 -38.64
C ASP A 211 -21.86 -11.55 -40.01
N ASP A 212 -21.56 -12.30 -41.08
CA ASP A 212 -22.12 -12.09 -42.42
C ASP A 212 -23.64 -12.33 -42.46
N ILE A 213 -24.13 -13.37 -41.76
CA ILE A 213 -25.57 -13.62 -41.60
C ILE A 213 -26.25 -12.49 -40.81
N ALA A 214 -25.64 -11.99 -39.72
CA ALA A 214 -26.18 -10.88 -38.95
C ALA A 214 -26.23 -9.60 -39.78
N THR A 215 -25.12 -9.24 -40.44
CA THR A 215 -25.03 -8.09 -41.36
C THR A 215 -26.11 -8.17 -42.45
N ARG A 216 -26.39 -9.36 -42.98
CA ARG A 216 -27.44 -9.55 -43.97
C ARG A 216 -28.84 -9.37 -43.38
N ILE A 217 -29.10 -9.85 -42.15
CA ILE A 217 -30.38 -9.61 -41.46
C ILE A 217 -30.59 -8.10 -41.26
N ASP A 218 -29.58 -7.38 -40.76
CA ASP A 218 -29.65 -5.93 -40.58
C ASP A 218 -29.97 -5.20 -41.91
N VAL A 219 -29.38 -5.64 -43.02
CA VAL A 219 -29.67 -5.08 -44.36
C VAL A 219 -31.08 -5.44 -44.85
N GLU A 220 -31.56 -6.67 -44.63
CA GLU A 220 -32.92 -7.04 -45.07
C GLU A 220 -33.98 -6.34 -44.20
N GLU A 221 -33.76 -6.19 -42.89
CA GLU A 221 -34.60 -5.38 -41.99
C GLU A 221 -34.64 -3.90 -42.43
N GLU A 222 -33.50 -3.30 -42.81
CA GLU A 222 -33.46 -1.93 -43.33
C GLU A 222 -34.10 -1.81 -44.73
N THR A 223 -34.02 -2.83 -45.59
CA THR A 223 -34.81 -2.80 -46.85
C THR A 223 -36.30 -2.92 -46.60
N MET A 224 -36.72 -3.65 -45.55
CA MET A 224 -38.12 -3.72 -45.14
C MET A 224 -38.61 -2.43 -44.45
N SER A 225 -37.73 -1.71 -43.75
CA SER A 225 -38.02 -0.38 -43.21
C SER A 225 -38.22 0.63 -44.36
N ILE A 226 -37.31 0.62 -45.34
CA ILE A 226 -37.35 1.48 -46.52
C ILE A 226 -38.55 1.17 -47.42
N ASP A 227 -38.87 -0.09 -47.71
CA ASP A 227 -40.07 -0.43 -48.50
C ASP A 227 -41.37 0.02 -47.78
N ALA A 228 -41.43 -0.08 -46.45
CA ALA A 228 -42.57 0.43 -45.69
C ALA A 228 -42.67 1.96 -45.71
N GLU A 229 -41.55 2.68 -45.75
CA GLU A 229 -41.52 4.15 -45.80
C GLU A 229 -41.73 4.70 -47.22
N TYR A 230 -41.29 3.99 -48.26
CA TYR A 230 -41.50 4.37 -49.68
C TYR A 230 -42.84 3.94 -50.28
N PHE A 231 -43.49 2.90 -49.75
CA PHE A 231 -44.85 2.48 -50.15
C PHE A 231 -45.92 2.90 -49.14
N SER A 232 -45.81 4.12 -48.59
CA SER A 232 -46.97 4.80 -48.02
C SER A 232 -47.99 5.10 -49.13
N GLU A 233 -49.07 4.31 -49.16
CA GLU A 233 -50.16 4.41 -50.13
C GLU A 233 -50.91 5.76 -50.00
N ILE A 234 -51.58 6.17 -51.09
CA ILE A 234 -52.20 7.49 -51.21
C ILE A 234 -53.35 7.65 -50.21
N ASP A 235 -53.23 8.64 -49.31
CA ASP A 235 -54.36 9.12 -48.50
C ASP A 235 -55.34 9.92 -49.37
N LEU A 236 -56.65 9.71 -49.19
CA LEU A 236 -57.71 10.14 -50.11
C LEU A 236 -58.79 11.03 -49.48
N ASP A 237 -58.49 11.67 -48.34
CA ASP A 237 -59.39 12.64 -47.69
C ASP A 237 -58.65 13.90 -47.14
N GLU A 238 -58.30 14.87 -48.01
CA GLU A 238 -58.66 16.30 -47.85
C GLU A 238 -58.21 17.18 -49.05
N PRO A 239 -58.80 18.38 -49.27
CA PRO A 239 -58.65 19.11 -50.54
C PRO A 239 -57.62 20.26 -50.54
N ASN A 240 -56.72 20.21 -51.53
CA ASN A 240 -56.34 21.29 -52.46
C ASN A 240 -55.87 22.67 -51.91
N ASP A 241 -54.64 23.06 -52.28
CA ASP A 241 -54.26 24.47 -52.46
C ASP A 241 -53.35 24.66 -53.69
N GLU A 242 -53.34 25.85 -54.29
CA GLU A 242 -52.78 26.11 -55.63
C GLU A 242 -51.40 26.82 -55.61
N ASN A 243 -50.63 26.71 -56.72
CA ASN A 243 -49.48 27.56 -57.16
C ASN A 243 -48.04 26.99 -57.24
N LEU A 244 -47.83 25.74 -57.66
CA LEU A 244 -46.47 25.28 -58.07
C LEU A 244 -45.99 25.79 -59.46
N LEU A 245 -46.89 26.29 -60.31
CA LEU A 245 -46.55 26.73 -61.68
C LEU A 245 -45.70 28.03 -61.74
N ASN A 246 -45.73 28.84 -60.69
CA ASN A 246 -44.96 30.09 -60.63
C ASN A 246 -43.47 29.87 -60.35
N GLU A 247 -43.11 28.79 -59.65
CA GLU A 247 -41.73 28.52 -59.23
C GLU A 247 -40.85 27.95 -60.36
N ILE A 248 -41.45 27.08 -61.20
CA ILE A 248 -40.76 26.46 -62.36
C ILE A 248 -40.36 27.52 -63.40
N SER A 249 -41.16 28.57 -63.57
CA SER A 249 -40.94 29.62 -64.58
C SER A 249 -39.67 30.44 -64.30
N SER A 250 -39.38 30.72 -63.02
CA SER A 250 -38.20 31.50 -62.61
C SER A 250 -36.87 30.77 -62.73
N TYR A 251 -36.87 29.43 -62.85
CA TYR A 251 -35.65 28.63 -62.87
C TYR A 251 -34.96 28.59 -64.25
N PHE A 252 -35.72 28.67 -65.34
CA PHE A 252 -35.21 28.42 -66.70
C PHE A 252 -34.82 29.68 -67.50
N GLU A 253 -35.20 30.88 -67.08
CA GLU A 253 -34.77 32.12 -67.77
C GLU A 253 -33.36 32.59 -67.36
N GLY A 254 -32.74 31.97 -66.36
CA GLY A 254 -31.47 32.42 -65.75
C GLY A 254 -30.16 31.96 -66.41
N SER A 255 -30.19 31.10 -67.44
CA SER A 255 -28.98 30.33 -67.84
C SER A 255 -28.82 30.08 -69.35
N GLN A 256 -28.80 31.14 -70.18
CA GLN A 256 -28.36 31.03 -71.58
C GLN A 256 -26.91 31.48 -71.83
N GLY A 257 -26.14 30.59 -72.48
CA GLY A 257 -25.17 30.98 -73.51
C GLY A 257 -23.68 30.94 -73.15
N THR A 258 -22.96 29.94 -73.69
CA THR A 258 -21.64 30.10 -74.35
C THR A 258 -21.31 28.84 -75.17
N GLN A 259 -21.33 29.00 -76.51
CA GLN A 259 -20.50 28.39 -77.58
C GLN A 259 -20.14 26.88 -77.55
N SER A 260 -20.15 26.05 -78.61
CA SER A 260 -20.24 26.12 -80.10
C SER A 260 -19.00 25.51 -80.77
N GLU A 261 -19.18 24.88 -81.95
CA GLU A 261 -18.14 24.24 -82.81
C GLU A 261 -17.52 22.93 -82.22
N SER A 262 -17.00 21.92 -82.92
CA SER A 262 -16.81 21.48 -84.33
C SER A 262 -16.44 19.96 -84.31
N LEU A 263 -16.21 19.12 -85.34
CA LEU A 263 -16.49 18.87 -86.78
C LEU A 263 -15.95 17.42 -87.08
N VAL A 264 -16.22 16.62 -88.12
CA VAL A 264 -16.94 16.67 -89.43
C VAL A 264 -17.48 15.26 -89.78
N ALA A 265 -17.92 14.98 -91.01
CA ALA A 265 -18.50 13.69 -91.48
C ALA A 265 -17.50 12.62 -91.98
N ILE A 266 -17.98 11.38 -92.17
CA ILE A 266 -17.41 10.36 -93.08
C ILE A 266 -18.54 9.78 -93.96
N GLN A 267 -18.25 9.56 -95.24
CA GLN A 267 -19.12 8.95 -96.26
C GLN A 267 -18.86 7.44 -96.42
N ILE A 268 -19.86 6.71 -96.91
CA ILE A 268 -19.70 5.47 -97.69
C ILE A 268 -20.62 5.58 -98.92
N ASP A 269 -20.24 4.93 -100.03
CA ASP A 269 -20.77 5.08 -101.39
C ASP A 269 -22.28 4.80 -101.58
#